data_AF-A0A6L8B9V2-F1
#
_entry.id   AF-A0A6L8B9V2-F1
#
_cell.length_a   1.000
_cell.length_b   1.000
_cell.length_c   1.000
_cell.angle_alpha   90.00
_cell.angle_beta   90.00
_cell.angle_gamma   90.00
#
_symmetry.space_group_name_H-M   'P 1'
#
loop_
_entity.id
_entity.type
_entity.pdbx_description
1 polymer ?
#
loop_
_entity_poly.entity_id
_entity_poly.type
_entity_poly.pdbx_seq_one_letter_code
_entity_poly.pdbx_strand_id
1 'polypeptide(L)'
;MNRIRVLRVLAANVCLGGVLASSSSLAHHALIAYDNSRTIEMRGVIEEVFWANPHVRLGVRAADDTVWDLEGPPVNRMERD
;
A
#
# COMPACT_ATOMS: atom_id res chain seq x y z
N MET A 1 33.78 -2.61 39.10
CA MET A 1 32.72 -2.09 38.19
C MET A 1 31.36 -2.27 38.85
N ASN A 2 30.55 -1.22 38.99
CA ASN A 2 29.27 -1.28 39.73
C ASN A 2 28.25 -2.12 38.96
N ARG A 3 27.81 -3.26 39.53
CA ARG A 3 26.84 -4.19 38.91
C ARG A 3 25.56 -3.50 38.46
N ILE A 4 25.12 -2.47 39.20
CA ILE A 4 23.94 -1.66 38.87
C ILE A 4 24.16 -0.84 37.59
N ARG A 5 25.37 -0.31 37.37
CA ARG A 5 25.71 0.42 36.13
C ARG A 5 25.74 -0.51 34.92
N VAL A 6 26.30 -1.73 35.07
CA VAL A 6 26.35 -2.73 34.00
C VAL A 6 24.95 -3.18 33.59
N LEU A 7 24.07 -3.47 34.56
CA LEU A 7 22.68 -3.86 34.29
C LEU A 7 21.88 -2.77 33.55
N ARG A 8 22.08 -1.50 33.91
CA ARG A 8 21.42 -0.37 33.24
C ARG A 8 21.89 -0.20 31.80
N VAL A 9 23.19 -0.35 31.54
CA VAL A 9 23.75 -0.27 30.19
C VAL A 9 23.25 -1.43 29.34
N LEU A 10 23.20 -2.65 29.88
CA LEU A 10 22.64 -3.81 29.17
C LEU A 10 21.16 -3.61 28.85
N ALA A 11 20.36 -3.17 29.81
CA ALA A 11 18.94 -2.88 29.58
C ALA A 11 18.74 -1.81 28.51
N ALA A 12 19.51 -0.72 28.53
CA ALA A 12 19.43 0.33 27.53
C ALA A 12 19.78 -0.17 26.11
N ASN A 13 20.80 -1.02 25.98
CA ASN A 13 21.17 -1.61 24.69
C ASN A 13 20.11 -2.59 24.17
N VAL A 14 19.49 -3.39 25.05
CA VAL A 14 18.38 -4.28 24.68
C VAL A 14 17.16 -3.49 24.21
N CYS A 15 16.80 -2.42 24.94
CA CYS A 15 15.71 -1.53 24.52
C CYS A 15 15.99 -0.86 23.18
N LEU A 16 17.21 -0.35 22.98
CA LEU A 16 17.61 0.27 21.72
C LEU A 16 17.58 -0.74 20.55
N GLY A 17 18.07 -1.96 20.78
CA GLY A 17 17.99 -3.05 19.80
C GLY A 17 16.55 -3.42 19.44
N GLY A 18 15.64 -3.44 20.41
CA GLY A 18 14.21 -3.69 20.18
C GLY A 18 13.53 -2.60 19.34
N VAL A 19 13.86 -1.32 19.59
CA VAL A 19 13.34 -0.20 18.79
C VAL A 19 13.87 -0.25 17.36
N LEU A 20 15.17 -0.52 17.18
CA LEU A 20 15.77 -0.63 15.85
C LEU A 20 15.27 -1.86 15.08
N ALA A 21 14.90 -2.94 15.76
CA ALA A 21 14.28 -4.12 15.12
C ALA A 21 12.82 -3.88 14.70
N SER A 22 12.14 -2.89 15.29
CA SER A 22 10.74 -2.58 14.99
C SER A 22 10.52 -1.82 13.67
N SER A 23 11.57 -1.38 12.98
CA SER A 23 11.45 -0.64 11.71
C SER A 23 11.12 -1.50 10.49
N SER A 24 11.11 -2.82 10.62
CA SER A 24 10.63 -3.74 9.57
C SER A 24 9.20 -4.19 9.83
N SER A 25 8.31 -3.26 10.16
CA SER A 25 6.90 -3.48 9.86
C SER A 25 6.79 -3.53 8.33
N LEU A 26 6.71 -4.74 7.79
CA LEU A 26 6.26 -4.99 6.43
C LEU A 26 4.78 -4.57 6.39
N ALA A 27 4.53 -3.27 6.30
CA ALA A 27 3.20 -2.75 6.19
C ALA A 27 2.61 -3.34 4.90
N HIS A 28 1.63 -4.24 5.04
CA HIS A 28 0.82 -4.74 3.94
C HIS A 28 -0.01 -3.57 3.40
N HIS A 29 0.60 -2.73 2.58
CA HIS A 29 -0.14 -1.96 1.61
C HIS A 29 -0.79 -2.99 0.69
N ALA A 30 -2.13 -2.97 0.61
CA ALA A 30 -2.93 -3.95 -0.12
C ALA A 30 -2.58 -3.92 -1.62
N LEU A 31 -1.48 -4.56 -2.00
CA LEU A 31 -1.00 -4.71 -3.37
C LEU A 31 -1.44 -6.07 -3.94
N ILE A 32 -2.19 -6.86 -3.17
CA ILE A 32 -2.41 -8.30 -3.37
C ILE A 32 -3.79 -8.62 -3.97
N ALA A 33 -4.67 -7.64 -4.19
CA ALA A 33 -6.02 -7.92 -4.69
C ALA A 33 -6.08 -8.24 -6.20
N TYR A 34 -5.01 -7.97 -6.95
CA TYR A 34 -4.99 -8.09 -8.41
C TYR A 34 -3.81 -8.95 -8.89
N ASP A 35 -4.04 -9.68 -9.98
CA ASP A 35 -3.00 -10.44 -10.67
C ASP A 35 -2.10 -9.50 -11.49
N ASN A 36 -0.99 -9.08 -10.88
CA ASN A 36 -0.01 -8.20 -11.53
C ASN A 36 0.89 -8.92 -12.54
N SER A 37 0.73 -10.23 -12.75
CA SER A 37 1.52 -10.96 -13.77
C SER A 37 0.98 -10.76 -15.18
N ARG A 38 -0.21 -10.16 -15.32
CA ARG A 38 -0.90 -9.99 -16.59
C ARG A 38 -1.32 -8.54 -16.78
N THR A 39 -1.03 -8.01 -17.96
CA THR A 39 -1.56 -6.73 -18.44
C THR A 39 -2.71 -7.01 -19.40
N ILE A 40 -3.83 -6.32 -19.22
CA ILE A 40 -5.01 -6.46 -20.07
C ILE A 40 -5.27 -5.10 -20.72
N GLU A 41 -5.45 -5.07 -22.03
CA GLU A 41 -5.93 -3.89 -22.74
C GLU A 41 -7.45 -3.90 -22.77
N MET A 42 -8.08 -2.78 -22.39
CA MET A 42 -9.53 -2.64 -22.37
C MET A 42 -9.95 -1.35 -23.04
N ARG A 43 -11.05 -1.43 -23.80
CA ARG A 43 -11.71 -0.27 -24.42
C ARG A 43 -13.18 -0.26 -24.05
N GLY A 44 -13.66 0.91 -23.65
CA GLY A 44 -15.06 1.08 -23.25
C GLY A 44 -15.40 2.54 -23.00
N VAL A 45 -16.64 2.77 -22.61
CA VAL A 45 -17.16 4.08 -22.19
C VAL A 45 -17.00 4.18 -20.66
N ILE A 46 -16.45 5.29 -20.17
CA ILE A 46 -16.43 5.60 -18.74
C ILE A 46 -17.85 6.03 -18.35
N GLU A 47 -18.49 5.28 -17.46
CA GLU A 47 -19.84 5.57 -16.98
C GLU A 47 -19.86 6.15 -15.57
N GLU A 48 -18.83 5.84 -14.77
CA GLU A 48 -18.67 6.36 -13.43
C GLU A 48 -17.21 6.74 -13.16
N VAL A 49 -17.03 7.88 -12.49
CA VAL A 49 -15.78 8.27 -11.86
C VAL A 49 -16.06 8.47 -10.38
N PHE A 50 -15.48 7.63 -9.54
CA PHE A 50 -15.69 7.65 -8.10
C PHE A 50 -14.38 7.91 -7.37
N TRP A 51 -14.42 8.75 -6.34
CA TRP A 51 -13.28 8.94 -5.44
C TRP A 51 -13.72 8.83 -3.99
N ALA A 52 -13.01 8.01 -3.24
CA ALA A 52 -13.08 7.97 -1.79
C ALA A 52 -11.66 7.83 -1.26
N ASN A 53 -11.30 8.68 -0.30
CA ASN A 53 -9.94 8.70 0.24
C ASN A 53 -9.46 7.28 0.63
N PRO A 54 -8.32 6.78 0.08
CA PRO A 54 -7.37 7.51 -0.76
C PRO A 54 -7.48 7.24 -2.28
N HIS A 55 -8.36 6.36 -2.74
CA HIS A 55 -8.38 5.78 -4.09
C HIS A 55 -9.42 6.40 -5.04
N VAL A 56 -9.10 6.36 -6.34
CA VAL A 56 -10.05 6.57 -7.44
C VAL A 56 -10.52 5.22 -7.98
N ARG A 57 -11.77 5.13 -8.40
CA ARG A 57 -12.31 4.01 -9.17
C ARG A 57 -13.00 4.51 -10.44
N LEU A 58 -12.91 3.72 -11.51
CA LEU A 58 -13.55 3.99 -12.80
C LEU A 58 -14.45 2.82 -13.18
N GLY A 59 -15.72 3.10 -13.42
CA GLY A 59 -16.64 2.17 -14.05
C GLY A 59 -16.56 2.28 -15.56
N VAL A 60 -16.14 1.21 -16.25
CA VAL A 60 -15.96 1.19 -17.71
C VAL A 60 -16.84 0.13 -18.35
N ARG A 61 -17.79 0.54 -19.20
CA ARG A 61 -18.61 -0.38 -19.99
C ARG A 61 -17.89 -0.76 -21.28
N ALA A 62 -17.60 -2.06 -21.42
CA ALA A 62 -17.04 -2.65 -22.63
C ALA A 62 -18.10 -2.88 -23.72
N ALA A 63 -17.67 -3.24 -24.92
CA ALA A 63 -18.55 -3.44 -26.07
C ALA A 63 -19.52 -4.62 -25.93
N ASP A 64 -19.23 -5.57 -25.04
CA ASP A 64 -20.06 -6.73 -24.70
C ASP A 64 -21.02 -6.44 -23.52
N ASP A 65 -21.22 -5.17 -23.19
CA ASP A 65 -21.99 -4.66 -22.04
C ASP A 65 -21.45 -5.03 -20.64
N THR A 66 -20.29 -5.69 -20.55
CA THR A 66 -19.60 -5.93 -19.28
C THR A 66 -19.16 -4.59 -18.68
N VAL A 67 -19.49 -4.37 -17.41
CA VAL A 67 -19.01 -3.20 -16.64
C VAL A 67 -17.83 -3.61 -15.78
N TRP A 68 -16.69 -3.00 -16.04
CA TRP A 68 -15.44 -3.22 -15.32
C TRP A 68 -15.23 -2.14 -14.26
N ASP A 69 -14.83 -2.55 -13.06
CA ASP A 69 -14.40 -1.65 -11.99
C ASP A 69 -12.87 -1.61 -11.95
N LEU A 70 -12.30 -0.44 -12.26
CA LEU A 70 -10.86 -0.20 -12.28
C LEU A 70 -10.45 0.65 -11.09
N GLU A 71 -9.62 0.11 -10.20
CA GLU A 71 -9.06 0.86 -9.07
C GLU A 71 -7.70 1.48 -9.43
N GLY A 72 -7.56 2.77 -9.16
CA GLY A 72 -6.31 3.51 -9.35
C GLY A 72 -5.47 3.61 -8.07
N PRO A 73 -4.19 3.99 -8.20
CA PRO A 73 -3.37 4.33 -7.05
C PRO A 73 -3.99 5.51 -6.28
N PRO A 74 -3.58 5.71 -5.01
CA PRO A 74 -4.02 6.88 -4.26
C PRO A 74 -3.62 8.16 -4.98
N VAL A 75 -4.44 9.21 -4.85
CA VAL A 75 -4.29 10.45 -5.63
C VAL A 75 -2.91 11.10 -5.48
N ASN A 76 -2.26 10.94 -4.31
CA ASN A 76 -0.92 11.46 -4.08
C ASN A 76 0.21 10.71 -4.83
N ARG A 77 -0.10 9.59 -5.50
CA ARG A 77 0.81 8.84 -6.38
C ARG A 77 0.47 8.98 -7.86
N MET A 78 -0.59 9.71 -8.21
CA MET A 78 -0.93 9.98 -9.61
C MET A 78 -0.09 11.14 -10.12
N GLU A 79 0.62 10.94 -11.23
CA GLU A 79 1.37 11.97 -11.94
C GLU A 79 0.66 12.28 -13.26
N ARG A 80 0.81 13.52 -13.72
CA ARG A 80 0.34 13.93 -15.04
C ARG A 80 1.55 13.96 -15.97
N ASP A 81 1.60 13.02 -16.90
CA ASP A 81 2.55 13.06 -18.02
C ASP A 81 2.26 14.22 -18.99
#